data_AF-A0A9E5GR63-F1
#
_entry.id   AF-A0A9E5GR63-F1
#
_cell.length_a   1.000
_cell.length_b   1.000
_cell.length_c   1.000
_cell.angle_alpha   90.00
_cell.angle_beta   90.00
_cell.angle_gamma   90.00
#
_symmetry.space_group_name_H-M   'P 1'
#
loop_
_entity.id
_entity.type
_entity.pdbx_description
1 polymer ?
#
loop_
_entity_poly.entity_id
_entity_poly.type
_entity_poly.pdbx_seq_one_letter_code
_entity_poly.pdbx_strand_id
1 'polypeptide(L)' 'MAQGVDRIKQLFEVRAPKNPAIIAPFDGKVSFYETAKTKYIKIVSEYQKKTYLIKAGYKLDVKK' A
#
# COMPACT_ATOMS: atom_id res chain seq x y z
N MET A 1 -1.13 17.21 -0.22
CA MET A 1 -0.55 16.53 0.96
C MET A 1 -0.78 17.43 2.14
N ALA A 2 -1.08 16.91 3.33
CA ALA A 2 -1.07 17.75 4.53
C ALA A 2 0.41 18.05 4.87
N GLN A 3 0.74 19.31 5.12
CA GLN A 3 2.10 19.75 5.46
C GLN A 3 2.04 20.67 6.68
N GLY A 4 3.14 20.75 7.44
CA GLY A 4 3.23 21.60 8.63
C GLY A 4 2.15 21.29 9.66
N VAL A 5 1.46 22.33 10.13
CA VAL A 5 0.43 22.26 11.19
C VAL A 5 -0.72 21.32 10.80
N ASP A 6 -1.13 21.30 9.53
CA ASP A 6 -2.23 20.43 9.08
C ASP A 6 -1.87 18.95 9.21
N ARG A 7 -0.59 18.60 9.03
CA ARG A 7 -0.12 17.23 9.25
C ARG A 7 -0.13 16.87 10.73
N ILE A 8 0.23 17.80 11.60
CA ILE A 8 0.19 17.61 13.05
C ILE A 8 -1.26 17.34 13.48
N LYS A 9 -2.20 18.23 13.13
CA LYS A 9 -3.62 18.05 13.46
C LYS A 9 -4.16 16.70 12.97
N GLN A 10 -3.86 16.32 11.72
CA GLN A 10 -4.28 15.03 11.19
C GLN A 10 -3.78 13.83 12.02
N LEU A 11 -2.55 13.88 12.50
CA LEU A 11 -1.98 12.81 13.32
C LEU A 11 -2.59 12.78 14.73
N PHE A 12 -2.75 13.95 15.36
CA PHE A 12 -3.33 14.07 16.70
C PHE A 12 -4.82 13.70 16.75
N GLU A 13 -5.55 13.96 15.66
CA GLU A 13 -6.97 13.58 15.52
C GLU A 13 -7.18 12.17 14.94
N VAL A 14 -6.11 11.41 14.66
CA VAL A 14 -6.16 10.06 14.07
C VAL A 14 -6.95 10.02 12.75
N ARG A 15 -6.83 11.08 11.94
CA ARG A 15 -7.56 11.19 10.69
C ARG A 15 -6.85 10.45 9.56
N ALA A 16 -7.64 9.76 8.74
CA ALA A 16 -7.12 9.06 7.58
C ALA A 16 -6.39 10.02 6.62
N PRO A 17 -5.22 9.63 6.09
CA PRO A 17 -4.51 10.42 5.09
C PRO A 17 -5.28 10.47 3.77
N LYS A 18 -5.10 11.55 3.00
CA LYS A 18 -5.74 11.72 1.68
C LYS A 18 -5.36 10.60 0.70
N ASN A 19 -4.11 10.15 0.75
CA ASN A 19 -3.58 9.06 -0.06
C ASN A 19 -2.99 8.00 0.89
N PRO A 20 -3.79 7.03 1.38
CA PRO A 20 -3.32 6.01 2.32
C PRO A 20 -2.43 5.00 1.62
N ALA A 21 -1.32 4.62 2.26
CA ALA A 21 -0.51 3.50 1.81
C ALA A 21 -1.24 2.17 2.06
N ILE A 22 -1.03 1.21 1.17
CA ILE A 22 -1.47 -0.17 1.37
C ILE A 22 -0.38 -0.88 2.15
N ILE A 23 -0.74 -1.47 3.29
CA ILE A 23 0.16 -2.23 4.14
C ILE A 23 -0.10 -3.73 3.90
N ALA A 24 0.96 -4.53 3.91
CA ALA A 24 0.83 -5.98 3.90
C ALA A 24 0.11 -6.44 5.18
N PRO A 25 -1.03 -7.14 5.09
CA PRO A 25 -1.78 -7.56 6.27
C PRO A 25 -1.15 -8.75 6.99
N PHE A 26 -0.16 -9.40 6.36
CA PHE A 26 0.56 -10.55 6.86
C PHE A 26 1.94 -10.65 6.22
N ASP A 27 2.81 -11.43 6.85
CA ASP A 27 4.12 -11.82 6.39
C ASP A 27 4.05 -12.83 5.24
N GLY A 28 5.02 -12.78 4.33
CA GLY A 28 5.08 -13.73 3.22
C GLY A 28 5.94 -13.25 2.07
N LYS A 29 5.84 -13.98 0.95
CA LYS A 29 6.55 -13.66 -0.29
C LYS A 29 5.70 -12.76 -1.16
N VAL A 30 6.32 -11.72 -1.70
CA VAL A 30 5.68 -10.75 -2.60
C VAL A 30 6.04 -11.08 -4.05
N SER A 31 5.05 -11.10 -4.93
CA SER A 31 5.26 -11.19 -6.37
C SER A 31 4.50 -10.09 -7.12
N PHE A 32 5.06 -9.66 -8.24
CA PHE A 32 4.56 -8.57 -9.05
C PHE A 32 4.19 -9.10 -10.43
N TYR A 33 3.04 -8.70 -10.94
CA TYR A 33 2.64 -9.01 -12.32
C TYR A 33 1.80 -7.88 -12.90
N GLU A 34 1.79 -7.81 -14.23
CA GLU A 34 1.03 -6.81 -14.98
C GLU A 34 0.06 -7.52 -15.93
N THR A 35 -1.16 -7.04 -16.02
CA THR A 35 -2.18 -7.56 -16.94
C THR A 35 -2.93 -6.38 -17.52
N ALA A 36 -2.98 -6.26 -18.85
CA ALA A 36 -3.68 -5.17 -19.54
C ALA A 36 -3.37 -3.78 -18.96
N LYS A 37 -2.06 -3.43 -18.84
CA LYS A 37 -1.54 -2.17 -18.26
C LYS A 37 -1.83 -1.94 -16.77
N THR A 38 -2.37 -2.95 -16.11
CA THR A 38 -2.75 -2.89 -14.71
C THR A 38 -1.77 -3.68 -13.87
N LYS A 39 -1.13 -3.03 -12.90
CA LYS A 39 -0.09 -3.64 -12.06
C LYS A 39 -0.69 -4.22 -10.79
N TYR A 40 -0.25 -5.41 -10.42
CA TYR A 40 -0.72 -6.14 -9.25
C TYR A 40 0.44 -6.56 -8.35
N ILE A 41 0.18 -6.56 -7.05
CA ILE A 41 1.03 -7.17 -6.02
C ILE A 41 0.29 -8.36 -5.46
N LYS A 42 0.92 -9.52 -5.42
CA LYS A 42 0.40 -10.70 -4.73
C LYS A 42 1.30 -11.02 -3.54
N ILE A 43 0.68 -11.20 -2.39
CA ILE A 43 1.34 -11.60 -1.14
C ILE A 43 0.88 -13.01 -0.83
N VAL A 44 1.82 -13.93 -0.64
CA VAL A 44 1.55 -15.35 -0.36
C VAL A 44 2.30 -15.75 0.90
N SER A 45 1.55 -16.21 1.88
CA SER A 45 2.02 -16.90 3.08
C SER A 45 1.66 -18.39 2.99
N GLU A 46 1.99 -19.17 4.01
CA GLU A 46 1.64 -20.60 4.10
C GLU A 46 0.12 -20.82 4.08
N TYR A 47 -0.63 -20.00 4.85
CA TYR A 47 -2.06 -20.21 5.07
C TYR A 47 -2.95 -19.27 4.26
N GLN A 48 -2.40 -18.20 3.67
CA GLN A 48 -3.21 -17.16 3.04
C GLN A 48 -2.51 -16.48 1.87
N LYS A 49 -3.33 -16.03 0.91
CA LYS A 49 -2.91 -15.30 -0.28
C LYS A 49 -3.80 -14.10 -0.49
N LYS A 50 -3.21 -12.95 -0.85
CA LYS A 50 -3.96 -11.72 -1.13
C LYS A 50 -3.33 -10.94 -2.27
N THR A 51 -4.16 -10.40 -3.14
CA THR A 51 -3.75 -9.62 -4.31
C THR A 51 -4.25 -8.19 -4.18
N TYR A 52 -3.37 -7.24 -4.46
CA TYR A 52 -3.67 -5.81 -4.46
C TYR A 52 -3.44 -5.23 -5.85
N LEU A 53 -4.39 -4.40 -6.27
CA LEU A 53 -4.28 -3.56 -7.45
C LEU A 53 -3.44 -2.32 -7.11
N ILE A 54 -2.40 -2.06 -7.89
CA ILE A 54 -1.62 -0.83 -7.79
C ILE A 54 -2.28 0.22 -8.69
N LYS A 55 -2.95 1.20 -8.06
CA LYS A 55 -3.52 2.34 -8.78
C LYS A 55 -2.41 3.29 -9.27
N ALA A 56 -2.70 4.04 -10.32
CA ALA A 56 -1.83 5.10 -10.79
C ALA A 56 -1.51 6.11 -9.65
N GLY A 57 -0.27 6.57 -9.58
CA GLY A 57 0.20 7.50 -8.54
C GLY A 57 0.76 6.84 -7.27
N TYR A 58 0.69 5.51 -7.14
CA TYR A 58 1.36 4.78 -6.08
C TYR A 58 2.75 4.31 -6.53
N LYS A 59 3.75 4.49 -5.66
CA LYS A 59 5.10 3.94 -5.83
C LYS A 59 5.22 2.66 -5.03
N LEU A 60 5.93 1.67 -5.57
CA LEU A 60 6.25 0.44 -4.88
C LEU A 60 7.50 0.63 -4.03
N ASP A 61 7.40 0.26 -2.76
CA ASP A 61 8.53 0.21 -1.83
C ASP A 61 8.44 -1.11 -1.05
N VAL A 62 9.21 -2.10 -1.51
CA VAL A 62 9.26 -3.45 -0.94
C VAL A 62 10.73 -3.85 -0.87
N LYS A 63 11.21 -4.26 0.31
CA LYS A 63 12.55 -4.81 0.45
C LYS A 63 12.62 -6.16 -0.27
N LYS A 64 13.68 -6.34 -1.06
CA LYS A 64 14.00 -7.63 -1.69
C LYS A 64 14.35 -8.68 -0.64
#